data_AF-F9T6B6-F1
#
_entry.id   AF-F9T6B6-F1
#
_cell.length_a   1.000
_cell.length_b   1.000
_cell.length_c   1.000
_cell.angle_alpha   90.00
_cell.angle_beta   90.00
_cell.angle_gamma   90.00
#
_symmetry.space_group_name_H-M   'P 1'
#
loop_
_entity.id
_entity.type
_entity.pdbx_description
1 polymer ?
#
loop_
_entity_poly.entity_id
_entity_poly.type
_entity_poly.pdbx_seq_one_letter_code
_entity_poly.pdbx_strand_id
1 'polypeptide(L)'
;MYRLISLNNPRMAQAFIDYMASRQIDIQMMPEGEGQFALWLTDSQHQIEAESELQQFLSDPNANKYQAASWDMAESRKNHFTYQSPSMLAMIKAKAGPITLSVMVICLVIFTMQQLGSGKGVFAALHFPAFAGQEWQLWRWVSHAVLHFSIMHIAFNLLWWWQLGGDIEQRLGSGKLLQLFVVSAALSGAGQYWVEGANFGGLSGVVYALVGYLWMLGYKAPQLGLSMPKPMIGFMLVWLVLGFVQPYMAIANTAHLVGLLSGVALGLFDASRAKK
;
A
#
# COMPACT_ATOMS: atom_id res chain seq x y z
N MET A 1 -5.27 -37.19 24.80
CA MET A 1 -5.42 -35.94 24.06
C MET A 1 -6.83 -35.80 23.53
N TYR A 2 -7.49 -34.69 23.83
CA TYR A 2 -8.87 -34.38 23.43
C TYR A 2 -8.91 -33.05 22.65
N ARG A 3 -9.59 -33.01 21.50
CA ARG A 3 -9.64 -31.81 20.65
C ARG A 3 -10.70 -30.85 21.18
N LEU A 4 -10.30 -29.63 21.48
CA LEU A 4 -11.18 -28.58 22.00
C LEU A 4 -11.83 -27.77 20.87
N ILE A 5 -11.02 -27.11 20.04
CA ILE A 5 -11.50 -26.21 18.98
C ILE A 5 -10.42 -25.95 17.94
N SER A 6 -10.81 -25.46 16.77
CA SER A 6 -9.91 -24.84 15.80
C SER A 6 -10.10 -23.32 15.76
N LEU A 7 -9.01 -22.57 15.85
CA LEU A 7 -8.98 -21.11 15.84
C LEU A 7 -8.13 -20.61 14.67
N ASN A 8 -8.56 -19.52 14.04
CA ASN A 8 -7.83 -18.85 12.96
C ASN A 8 -6.94 -17.69 13.47
N ASN A 9 -6.95 -17.43 14.78
CA ASN A 9 -6.16 -16.38 15.40
C ASN A 9 -5.19 -17.00 16.44
N PRO A 10 -3.92 -17.21 16.07
CA PRO A 10 -2.95 -17.87 16.95
C PRO A 10 -2.65 -17.06 18.22
N ARG A 11 -2.75 -15.73 18.17
CA ARG A 11 -2.53 -14.88 19.37
C ARG A 11 -3.64 -15.05 20.39
N MET A 12 -4.89 -15.13 19.95
CA MET A 12 -6.01 -15.46 20.84
C MET A 12 -5.87 -16.88 21.41
N ALA A 13 -5.53 -17.85 20.54
CA ALA A 13 -5.32 -19.22 20.96
C ALA A 13 -4.21 -19.33 22.04
N GLN A 14 -3.13 -18.54 21.90
CA GLN A 14 -2.06 -18.49 22.89
C GLN A 14 -2.52 -17.90 24.23
N ALA A 15 -3.32 -16.82 24.24
CA ALA A 15 -3.82 -16.23 25.49
C ALA A 15 -4.68 -17.23 26.29
N PHE A 16 -5.48 -18.05 25.61
CA PHE A 16 -6.24 -19.12 26.24
C PHE A 16 -5.31 -20.23 26.81
N ILE A 17 -4.30 -20.65 26.05
CA ILE A 17 -3.30 -21.63 26.54
C ILE A 17 -2.58 -21.11 27.78
N ASP A 18 -2.15 -19.86 27.78
CA ASP A 18 -1.45 -19.24 28.91
C ASP A 18 -2.34 -19.23 30.17
N TYR A 19 -3.63 -18.92 30.01
CA TYR A 19 -4.59 -19.00 31.11
C TYR A 19 -4.81 -20.44 31.62
N MET A 20 -4.90 -21.41 30.73
CA MET A 20 -5.07 -22.81 31.14
C MET A 20 -3.80 -23.35 31.82
N ALA A 21 -2.63 -22.94 31.34
CA ALA A 21 -1.34 -23.23 31.96
C ALA A 21 -1.22 -22.60 33.36
N SER A 22 -1.77 -21.39 33.59
CA SER A 22 -1.82 -20.78 34.93
C SER A 22 -2.67 -21.60 35.92
N ARG A 23 -3.54 -22.47 35.41
CA ARG A 23 -4.37 -23.40 36.17
C ARG A 23 -3.82 -24.83 36.18
N GLN A 24 -2.58 -25.03 35.72
CA GLN A 24 -1.90 -26.33 35.60
C GLN A 24 -2.59 -27.29 34.60
N ILE A 25 -3.30 -26.75 33.61
CA ILE A 25 -3.98 -27.53 32.57
C ILE A 25 -3.22 -27.35 31.26
N ASP A 26 -2.57 -28.42 30.82
CA ASP A 26 -1.73 -28.39 29.62
C ASP A 26 -2.54 -28.55 28.33
N ILE A 27 -2.56 -27.48 27.52
CA ILE A 27 -3.14 -27.47 26.18
C ILE A 27 -2.04 -27.34 25.13
N GLN A 28 -2.07 -28.22 24.15
CA GLN A 28 -1.18 -28.20 22.98
C GLN A 28 -1.89 -27.56 21.79
N MET A 29 -1.19 -26.68 21.07
CA MET A 29 -1.66 -26.13 19.80
C MET A 29 -1.00 -26.88 18.64
N MET A 30 -1.79 -27.34 17.67
CA MET A 30 -1.30 -28.01 16.47
C MET A 30 -1.84 -27.32 15.21
N PRO A 31 -1.01 -27.13 14.16
CA PRO A 31 -1.49 -26.57 12.89
C PRO A 31 -2.43 -27.55 12.18
N GLU A 32 -3.56 -27.06 11.64
CA GLU A 32 -4.58 -27.88 10.97
C GLU A 32 -4.66 -27.60 9.45
N GLY A 33 -3.80 -26.70 8.93
CA GLY A 33 -3.85 -26.24 7.54
C GLY A 33 -4.65 -24.95 7.37
N GLU A 34 -4.53 -24.28 6.23
CA GLU A 34 -5.28 -23.03 5.89
C GLU A 34 -5.18 -21.89 6.93
N GLY A 35 -4.11 -21.86 7.73
CA GLY A 35 -3.92 -20.86 8.79
C GLY A 35 -4.77 -21.10 10.03
N GLN A 36 -5.38 -22.29 10.17
CA GLN A 36 -6.10 -22.71 11.37
C GLN A 36 -5.21 -23.53 12.32
N PHE A 37 -5.52 -23.43 13.61
CA PHE A 37 -4.81 -24.06 14.70
C PHE A 37 -5.79 -24.78 15.62
N ALA A 38 -5.61 -26.09 15.78
CA ALA A 38 -6.38 -26.91 16.70
C ALA A 38 -5.77 -26.88 18.10
N LEU A 39 -6.61 -26.68 19.11
CA LEU A 39 -6.25 -26.81 20.52
C LEU A 39 -6.58 -28.22 21.02
N TRP A 40 -5.60 -28.86 21.64
CA TRP A 40 -5.67 -30.23 22.14
C TRP A 40 -5.36 -30.25 23.63
N LEU A 41 -6.33 -30.67 24.43
CA LEU A 41 -6.15 -30.91 25.84
C LEU A 41 -5.34 -32.19 26.05
N THR A 42 -4.26 -32.13 26.83
CA THR A 42 -3.36 -33.28 27.02
C THR A 42 -4.00 -34.34 27.91
N ASP A 43 -4.61 -33.92 29.02
CA ASP A 43 -5.29 -34.76 30.00
C ASP A 43 -6.81 -34.59 29.96
N SER A 44 -7.51 -35.68 29.67
CA SER A 44 -8.98 -35.72 29.60
C SER A 44 -9.69 -35.46 30.94
N GLN A 45 -9.00 -35.55 32.09
CA GLN A 45 -9.61 -35.29 33.39
C GLN A 45 -10.12 -33.84 33.52
N HIS A 46 -9.48 -32.90 32.81
CA HIS A 46 -9.86 -31.48 32.81
C HIS A 46 -10.81 -31.10 31.67
N GLN A 47 -11.40 -32.07 30.97
CA GLN A 47 -12.20 -31.79 29.77
C GLN A 47 -13.38 -30.85 30.05
N ILE A 48 -14.18 -31.16 31.09
CA ILE A 48 -15.37 -30.37 31.44
C ILE A 48 -14.98 -28.92 31.79
N GLU A 49 -13.89 -28.76 32.53
CA GLU A 49 -13.36 -27.46 32.93
C GLU A 49 -12.84 -26.67 31.74
N ALA A 50 -12.05 -27.30 30.87
CA ALA A 50 -11.50 -26.68 29.67
C ALA A 50 -12.58 -26.28 28.67
N GLU A 51 -13.61 -27.09 28.47
CA GLU A 51 -14.74 -26.76 27.59
C GLU A 51 -15.58 -25.60 28.15
N SER A 52 -15.86 -25.61 29.46
CA SER A 52 -16.60 -24.53 30.12
C SER A 52 -15.86 -23.20 30.03
N GLU A 53 -14.56 -23.20 30.31
CA GLU A 53 -13.71 -22.01 30.22
C GLU A 53 -13.53 -21.55 28.78
N LEU A 54 -13.44 -22.47 27.82
CA LEU A 54 -13.37 -22.16 26.41
C LEU A 54 -14.62 -21.42 25.93
N GLN A 55 -15.81 -21.81 26.38
CA GLN A 55 -17.05 -21.09 26.05
C GLN A 55 -17.00 -19.64 26.57
N GLN A 56 -16.49 -19.43 27.78
CA GLN A 56 -16.30 -18.07 28.32
C GLN A 56 -15.29 -17.28 27.49
N PHE A 57 -14.16 -17.91 27.15
CA PHE A 57 -13.12 -17.29 26.33
C PHE A 57 -13.65 -16.87 24.96
N LEU A 58 -14.45 -17.72 24.30
CA LEU A 58 -15.04 -17.39 22.99
C LEU A 58 -16.06 -16.25 23.08
N SER A 59 -16.73 -16.08 24.23
CA SER A 59 -17.67 -14.97 24.45
C SER A 59 -16.98 -13.63 24.72
N ASP A 60 -15.87 -13.62 25.45
CA ASP A 60 -15.05 -12.44 25.70
C ASP A 60 -13.54 -12.79 25.74
N PRO A 61 -12.89 -12.88 24.56
CA PRO A 61 -11.48 -13.23 24.46
C PRO A 61 -10.54 -12.18 25.07
N ASN A 62 -11.04 -10.95 25.24
CA ASN A 62 -10.24 -9.83 25.72
C ASN A 62 -10.36 -9.61 27.23
N ALA A 63 -11.05 -10.48 27.95
CA ALA A 63 -11.17 -10.39 29.40
C ALA A 63 -9.79 -10.30 30.08
N ASN A 64 -9.69 -9.46 31.12
CA ASN A 64 -8.43 -9.19 31.82
C ASN A 64 -7.70 -10.47 32.30
N LYS A 65 -8.45 -11.52 32.67
CA LYS A 65 -7.86 -12.80 33.13
C LYS A 65 -6.98 -13.48 32.09
N TYR A 66 -7.34 -13.44 30.81
CA TYR A 66 -6.56 -14.07 29.73
C TYR A 66 -5.33 -13.23 29.38
N GLN A 67 -5.46 -11.90 29.43
CA GLN A 67 -4.35 -11.00 29.20
C GLN A 67 -3.31 -11.09 30.33
N ALA A 68 -3.76 -11.07 31.59
CA ALA A 68 -2.89 -11.17 32.76
C ALA A 68 -2.10 -12.49 32.78
N ALA A 69 -2.78 -13.62 32.51
CA ALA A 69 -2.11 -14.92 32.46
C ALA A 69 -1.03 -14.99 31.37
N SER A 70 -1.20 -14.28 30.25
CA SER A 70 -0.19 -14.22 29.20
C SER A 70 1.08 -13.46 29.63
N TRP A 71 0.97 -12.52 30.57
CA TRP A 71 2.13 -11.87 31.19
C TRP A 71 2.82 -12.80 32.20
N ASP A 72 2.04 -13.44 33.07
CA ASP A 72 2.57 -14.32 34.12
C ASP A 72 3.26 -15.57 33.56
N MET A 73 2.74 -16.11 32.45
CA MET A 73 3.31 -17.28 31.78
C MET A 73 4.37 -16.93 30.73
N ALA A 74 4.68 -15.63 30.54
CA ALA A 74 5.58 -15.19 29.48
C ALA A 74 6.99 -15.81 29.58
N GLU A 75 7.49 -16.00 30.81
CA GLU A 75 8.82 -16.56 31.12
C GLU A 75 8.84 -18.10 31.21
N SER A 76 7.71 -18.74 31.51
CA SER A 76 7.61 -20.20 31.67
C SER A 76 7.33 -20.95 30.35
N ARG A 77 7.23 -20.23 29.23
CA ARG A 77 6.93 -20.79 27.90
C ARG A 77 7.97 -21.80 27.44
N LYS A 78 7.58 -23.08 27.40
CA LYS A 78 8.38 -24.16 26.80
C LYS A 78 8.36 -24.16 25.28
N ASN A 79 7.31 -23.61 24.66
CA ASN A 79 7.16 -23.51 23.21
C ASN A 79 7.10 -22.04 22.77
N HIS A 80 8.20 -21.53 22.20
CA HIS A 80 8.21 -20.24 21.51
C HIS A 80 7.76 -20.47 20.05
N PHE A 81 6.52 -20.11 19.72
CA PHE A 81 6.12 -20.01 18.32
C PHE A 81 6.72 -18.74 17.72
N THR A 82 7.71 -18.88 16.85
CA THR A 82 8.17 -17.80 15.98
C THR A 82 7.12 -17.56 14.91
N TYR A 83 6.34 -16.50 15.06
CA TYR A 83 5.45 -16.02 14.01
C TYR A 83 6.32 -15.52 12.85
N GLN A 84 6.32 -16.23 11.72
CA GLN A 84 6.87 -15.70 10.49
C GLN A 84 5.89 -14.66 9.96
N SER A 85 5.94 -13.44 10.51
CA SER A 85 5.32 -12.31 9.84
C SER A 85 5.94 -12.23 8.44
N PRO A 86 5.12 -12.10 7.37
CA PRO A 86 5.68 -11.95 6.04
C PRO A 86 6.67 -10.78 6.07
N SER A 87 7.87 -11.01 5.55
CA SER A 87 8.87 -9.94 5.48
C SER A 87 8.27 -8.70 4.81
N MET A 88 8.70 -7.49 5.19
CA MET A 88 8.25 -6.26 4.53
C MET A 88 8.40 -6.35 3.01
N LEU A 89 9.47 -7.02 2.54
CA LEU A 89 9.70 -7.30 1.13
C LEU A 89 8.60 -8.17 0.52
N ALA A 90 8.16 -9.22 1.22
CA ALA A 90 7.07 -10.09 0.78
C ALA A 90 5.74 -9.33 0.69
N MET A 91 5.45 -8.46 1.67
CA MET A 91 4.26 -7.60 1.63
C MET A 91 4.28 -6.60 0.47
N ILE A 92 5.43 -5.96 0.23
CA ILE A 92 5.61 -5.02 -0.88
C ILE A 92 5.39 -5.73 -2.22
N LYS A 93 6.01 -6.91 -2.41
CA LYS A 93 5.87 -7.72 -3.63
C LYS A 93 4.45 -8.24 -3.82
N ALA A 94 3.77 -8.65 -2.74
CA ALA A 94 2.41 -9.16 -2.82
C ALA A 94 1.41 -8.12 -3.35
N LYS A 95 1.68 -6.82 -3.17
CA LYS A 95 0.83 -5.72 -3.65
C LYS A 95 1.30 -5.06 -4.94
N ALA A 96 2.51 -5.36 -5.42
CA ALA A 96 3.12 -4.67 -6.55
C ALA A 96 3.46 -5.63 -7.70
N GLY A 97 3.01 -5.30 -8.90
CA GLY A 97 3.46 -5.98 -10.12
C GLY A 97 4.81 -5.44 -10.62
N PRO A 98 5.30 -5.94 -11.76
CA PRO A 98 6.62 -5.61 -12.28
C PRO A 98 6.79 -4.12 -12.62
N ILE A 99 5.76 -3.44 -13.16
CA ILE A 99 5.85 -2.01 -13.49
C ILE A 99 5.85 -1.16 -12.22
N THR A 100 4.99 -1.50 -11.25
CA THR A 100 4.96 -0.82 -9.96
C THR A 100 6.35 -0.88 -9.30
N LEU A 101 6.94 -2.07 -9.21
CA LEU A 101 8.27 -2.27 -8.63
C LEU A 101 9.37 -1.58 -9.43
N SER A 102 9.34 -1.68 -10.76
CA SER A 102 10.36 -1.07 -11.62
C SER A 102 10.40 0.44 -11.47
N VAL A 103 9.24 1.11 -11.48
CA VAL A 103 9.17 2.57 -11.29
C VAL A 103 9.65 2.95 -9.88
N MET A 104 9.29 2.19 -8.84
CA MET A 104 9.81 2.44 -7.48
C MET A 104 11.33 2.36 -7.43
N VAL A 105 11.92 1.31 -8.00
CA VAL A 105 13.38 1.12 -8.06
C VAL A 105 14.04 2.24 -8.84
N ILE A 106 13.50 2.63 -10.00
CA ILE A 106 14.03 3.73 -10.81
C ILE A 106 14.01 5.03 -10.01
N CYS A 107 12.90 5.38 -9.37
CA CYS A 107 12.80 6.59 -8.54
C CYS A 107 13.81 6.57 -7.40
N LEU A 108 14.00 5.44 -6.71
CA LEU A 108 14.96 5.31 -5.62
C LEU A 108 16.40 5.46 -6.12
N VAL A 109 16.77 4.80 -7.21
CA VAL A 109 18.11 4.91 -7.82
C VAL A 109 18.40 6.35 -8.24
N ILE A 110 17.48 6.98 -8.98
CA ILE A 110 17.62 8.37 -9.42
C ILE A 110 17.74 9.31 -8.23
N PHE A 111 16.90 9.16 -7.21
CA PHE A 111 16.97 9.98 -6.01
C PHE A 111 18.30 9.80 -5.27
N THR A 112 18.79 8.56 -5.12
CA THR A 112 20.12 8.31 -4.54
C THR A 112 21.22 8.99 -5.36
N MET A 113 21.19 8.91 -6.68
CA MET A 113 22.15 9.62 -7.54
C MET A 113 22.09 11.15 -7.35
N GLN A 114 20.89 11.73 -7.19
CA GLN A 114 20.74 13.15 -6.90
C GLN A 114 21.43 13.54 -5.58
N GLN A 115 21.31 12.70 -4.54
CA GLN A 115 21.88 12.95 -3.21
C GLN A 115 23.40 12.70 -3.15
N LEU A 116 23.95 11.83 -3.99
CA LEU A 116 25.40 11.54 -4.07
C LEU A 116 26.19 12.58 -4.91
N GLY A 117 25.68 13.80 -5.04
CA GLY A 117 26.36 14.90 -5.74
C GLY A 117 26.12 14.99 -7.24
N SER A 118 25.36 14.06 -7.84
CA SER A 118 25.03 14.10 -9.29
C SER A 118 23.74 14.87 -9.61
N GLY A 119 23.15 15.57 -8.64
CA GLY A 119 21.84 16.23 -8.76
C GLY A 119 21.68 17.13 -9.98
N LYS A 120 22.68 17.99 -10.29
CA LYS A 120 22.63 18.88 -11.47
C LYS A 120 22.64 18.11 -12.79
N GLY A 121 23.49 17.09 -12.91
CA GLY A 121 23.59 16.27 -14.13
C GLY A 121 22.35 15.40 -14.34
N VAL A 122 21.83 14.79 -13.28
CA VAL A 122 20.59 14.01 -13.30
C VAL A 122 19.41 14.91 -13.69
N PHE A 123 19.29 16.09 -13.09
CA PHE A 123 18.24 17.04 -13.46
C PHE A 123 18.39 17.46 -14.92
N ALA A 124 19.59 17.86 -15.36
CA ALA A 124 19.88 18.23 -16.75
C ALA A 124 19.48 17.15 -17.76
N ALA A 125 19.65 15.87 -17.42
CA ALA A 125 19.31 14.76 -18.30
C ALA A 125 17.80 14.44 -18.36
N LEU A 126 17.07 14.65 -17.26
CA LEU A 126 15.71 14.11 -17.08
C LEU A 126 14.61 15.18 -16.99
N HIS A 127 14.94 16.47 -16.87
CA HIS A 127 13.94 17.54 -16.82
C HIS A 127 13.10 17.59 -18.11
N PHE A 128 11.87 18.11 -17.97
CA PHE A 128 10.94 18.32 -19.08
C PHE A 128 11.56 19.23 -20.16
N PRO A 129 11.25 19.08 -21.47
CA PRO A 129 11.83 19.91 -22.51
C PRO A 129 11.74 21.41 -22.19
N ALA A 130 12.89 22.08 -22.14
CA ALA A 130 13.01 23.49 -21.76
C ALA A 130 13.62 24.35 -22.86
N PHE A 131 14.40 23.74 -23.76
CA PHE A 131 15.13 24.42 -24.83
C PHE A 131 14.78 23.83 -26.20
N ALA A 132 14.91 24.65 -27.25
CA ALA A 132 14.67 24.21 -28.63
C ALA A 132 15.45 22.94 -28.97
N GLY A 133 14.78 21.98 -29.60
CA GLY A 133 15.36 20.68 -29.95
C GLY A 133 15.26 19.63 -28.84
N GLN A 134 14.94 20.02 -27.59
CA GLN A 134 14.62 19.06 -26.55
C GLN A 134 13.21 18.46 -26.72
N GLU A 135 12.33 19.04 -27.54
CA GLU A 135 10.98 18.48 -27.74
C GLU A 135 11.04 17.07 -28.37
N TRP A 136 12.07 16.82 -29.19
CA TRP A 136 12.34 15.55 -29.84
C TRP A 136 13.03 14.52 -28.94
N GLN A 137 13.49 14.94 -27.76
CA GLN A 137 14.06 14.05 -26.76
C GLN A 137 12.92 13.39 -25.98
N LEU A 138 12.23 12.44 -26.63
CA LEU A 138 10.93 11.90 -26.19
C LEU A 138 10.92 11.37 -24.76
N TRP A 139 12.06 10.91 -24.23
CA TRP A 139 12.17 10.49 -22.83
C TRP A 139 11.87 11.62 -21.85
N ARG A 140 12.20 12.88 -22.19
CA ARG A 140 11.98 14.06 -21.33
C ARG A 140 10.53 14.37 -21.07
N TRP A 141 9.62 13.90 -21.91
CA TRP A 141 8.17 14.01 -21.70
C TRP A 141 7.68 13.10 -20.56
N VAL A 142 8.52 12.19 -20.07
CA VAL A 142 8.15 11.21 -19.03
C VAL A 142 9.16 11.19 -17.88
N SER A 143 10.45 11.39 -18.16
CA SER A 143 11.54 11.22 -17.19
C SER A 143 11.50 12.23 -16.04
N HIS A 144 10.87 13.38 -16.20
CA HIS A 144 10.69 14.31 -15.09
C HIS A 144 9.85 13.70 -13.95
N ALA A 145 9.00 12.70 -14.25
CA ALA A 145 8.16 12.04 -13.25
C ALA A 145 8.95 11.19 -12.25
N VAL A 146 10.21 10.84 -12.53
CA VAL A 146 11.05 10.04 -11.60
C VAL A 146 12.00 10.89 -10.76
N LEU A 147 12.10 12.20 -11.03
CA LEU A 147 12.90 13.14 -10.25
C LEU A 147 12.23 13.47 -8.91
N HIS A 148 12.98 13.50 -7.82
CA HIS A 148 12.46 13.94 -6.52
C HIS A 148 13.45 14.88 -5.82
N PHE A 149 12.96 15.76 -4.95
CA PHE A 149 13.76 16.85 -4.37
C PHE A 149 13.80 16.85 -2.83
N SER A 150 13.09 15.93 -2.19
CA SER A 150 13.16 15.71 -0.75
C SER A 150 12.75 14.28 -0.39
N ILE A 151 13.21 13.79 0.77
CA ILE A 151 12.86 12.46 1.28
C ILE A 151 11.35 12.33 1.44
N MET A 152 10.69 13.37 1.97
CA MET A 152 9.25 13.33 2.17
C MET A 152 8.48 13.27 0.85
N HIS A 153 8.96 13.99 -0.17
CA HIS A 153 8.35 13.99 -1.49
C HIS A 153 8.41 12.60 -2.14
N ILE A 154 9.58 11.94 -2.14
CA ILE A 154 9.68 10.59 -2.71
C ILE A 154 8.90 9.55 -1.90
N ALA A 155 8.92 9.64 -0.57
CA ALA A 155 8.23 8.66 0.29
C ALA A 155 6.71 8.66 0.05
N PHE A 156 6.06 9.83 0.02
CA PHE A 156 4.62 9.91 -0.25
C PHE A 156 4.27 9.50 -1.67
N ASN A 157 5.05 9.92 -2.66
CA ASN A 157 4.82 9.55 -4.05
C ASN A 157 4.92 8.03 -4.26
N LEU A 158 5.95 7.39 -3.70
CA LEU A 158 6.12 5.94 -3.83
C LEU A 158 5.08 5.17 -3.02
N LEU A 159 4.65 5.67 -1.86
CA LEU A 159 3.54 5.08 -1.11
C LEU A 159 2.25 5.05 -1.94
N TRP A 160 1.87 6.19 -2.53
CA TRP A 160 0.66 6.29 -3.34
C TRP A 160 0.75 5.53 -4.65
N TRP A 161 1.91 5.57 -5.30
CA TRP A 161 2.18 4.75 -6.48
C TRP A 161 2.09 3.26 -6.18
N TRP A 162 2.69 2.80 -5.09
CA TRP A 162 2.63 1.41 -4.66
C TRP A 162 1.19 0.99 -4.33
N GLN A 163 0.45 1.81 -3.57
CA GLN A 163 -0.91 1.53 -3.18
C GLN A 163 -1.85 1.48 -4.39
N LEU A 164 -1.91 2.55 -5.17
CA LEU A 164 -2.90 2.73 -6.24
C LEU A 164 -2.47 2.03 -7.53
N GLY A 165 -1.19 2.17 -7.90
CA GLY A 165 -0.61 1.55 -9.08
C GLY A 165 -0.57 0.04 -8.95
N GLY A 166 -0.22 -0.48 -7.77
CA GLY A 166 -0.27 -1.91 -7.47
C GLY A 166 -1.67 -2.51 -7.67
N ASP A 167 -2.70 -1.86 -7.14
CA ASP A 167 -4.09 -2.30 -7.31
C ASP A 167 -4.50 -2.32 -8.79
N ILE A 168 -4.14 -1.27 -9.55
CA ILE A 168 -4.42 -1.17 -10.99
C ILE A 168 -3.68 -2.26 -11.77
N GLU A 169 -2.38 -2.46 -11.51
CA GLU A 169 -1.55 -3.43 -12.24
C GLU A 169 -2.01 -4.86 -11.99
N GLN A 170 -2.39 -5.20 -10.77
CA GLN A 170 -2.89 -6.53 -10.45
C GLN A 170 -4.25 -6.83 -11.09
N ARG A 171 -5.12 -5.83 -11.20
CA ARG A 171 -6.48 -6.00 -11.71
C ARG A 171 -6.59 -5.84 -13.22
N LEU A 172 -5.85 -4.90 -13.82
CA LEU A 172 -5.94 -4.53 -15.23
C LEU A 172 -4.65 -4.82 -16.03
N GLY A 173 -3.60 -5.29 -15.37
CA GLY A 173 -2.34 -5.66 -15.99
C GLY A 173 -1.33 -4.52 -16.13
N SER A 174 -0.06 -4.90 -16.28
CA SER A 174 1.09 -3.99 -16.41
C SER A 174 0.97 -3.01 -17.56
N GLY A 175 0.39 -3.41 -18.69
CA GLY A 175 0.20 -2.53 -19.84
C GLY A 175 -0.70 -1.33 -19.55
N LYS A 176 -1.74 -1.52 -18.74
CA LYS A 176 -2.63 -0.42 -18.33
C LYS A 176 -1.92 0.57 -17.41
N LEU A 177 -1.17 0.07 -16.43
CA LEU A 177 -0.40 0.94 -15.52
C LEU A 177 0.67 1.72 -16.29
N LEU A 178 1.37 1.09 -17.23
CA LEU A 178 2.35 1.76 -18.09
C LEU A 178 1.71 2.84 -18.96
N GLN A 179 0.54 2.57 -19.55
CA GLN A 179 -0.22 3.57 -20.31
C GLN A 179 -0.55 4.77 -19.42
N LEU A 180 -1.10 4.54 -18.23
CA LEU A 180 -1.44 5.61 -17.28
C LEU A 180 -0.19 6.42 -16.92
N PHE A 181 0.92 5.77 -16.61
CA PHE A 181 2.19 6.44 -16.31
C PHE A 181 2.66 7.34 -17.45
N VAL A 182 2.79 6.81 -18.67
CA VAL A 182 3.33 7.56 -19.82
C VAL A 182 2.41 8.73 -20.21
N VAL A 183 1.11 8.48 -20.34
CA VAL A 183 0.15 9.51 -20.79
C VAL A 183 0.02 10.61 -19.74
N SER A 184 -0.14 10.25 -18.46
CA SER A 184 -0.32 11.26 -17.41
C SER A 184 0.97 12.02 -17.10
N ALA A 185 2.15 11.40 -17.19
CA ALA A 185 3.42 12.11 -17.06
C ALA A 185 3.56 13.19 -18.15
N ALA A 186 3.33 12.82 -19.41
CA ALA A 186 3.40 13.77 -20.53
C ALA A 186 2.40 14.92 -20.40
N LEU A 187 1.13 14.61 -20.09
CA LEU A 187 0.09 15.64 -19.97
C LEU A 187 0.32 16.56 -18.77
N SER A 188 0.60 15.99 -17.60
CA SER A 188 0.87 16.78 -16.38
C SER A 188 2.15 17.60 -16.51
N GLY A 189 3.20 17.06 -17.14
CA GLY A 189 4.44 17.77 -17.43
C GLY A 189 4.21 18.95 -18.37
N ALA A 190 3.47 18.75 -19.46
CA ALA A 190 3.11 19.81 -20.40
C ALA A 190 2.30 20.92 -19.71
N GLY A 191 1.29 20.54 -18.91
CA GLY A 191 0.47 21.49 -18.16
C GLY A 191 1.30 22.33 -17.18
N GLN A 192 2.18 21.69 -16.40
CA GLN A 192 3.07 22.39 -15.47
C GLN A 192 4.04 23.31 -16.19
N TYR A 193 4.64 22.84 -17.29
CA TYR A 193 5.60 23.61 -18.07
C TYR A 193 5.02 24.93 -18.60
N TRP A 194 3.77 24.91 -19.08
CA TRP A 194 3.11 26.10 -19.58
C TRP A 194 2.80 27.16 -18.51
N VAL A 195 2.71 26.78 -17.24
CA VAL A 195 2.39 27.71 -16.15
C VAL A 195 3.65 28.18 -15.40
N GLU A 196 4.59 27.27 -15.13
CA GLU A 196 5.73 27.55 -14.23
C GLU A 196 7.11 27.23 -14.85
N GLY A 197 7.16 26.81 -16.12
CA GLY A 197 8.40 26.41 -16.80
C GLY A 197 8.89 25.02 -16.41
N ALA A 198 10.13 24.68 -16.77
CA ALA A 198 10.66 23.30 -16.69
C ALA A 198 11.27 22.89 -15.34
N ASN A 199 11.25 23.78 -14.34
CA ASN A 199 11.86 23.54 -13.02
C ASN A 199 10.96 22.73 -12.09
N PHE A 200 10.58 21.53 -12.51
CA PHE A 200 9.75 20.62 -11.75
C PHE A 200 10.16 19.16 -11.96
N GLY A 201 9.57 18.28 -11.16
CA GLY A 201 9.82 16.85 -11.19
C GLY A 201 9.01 16.16 -10.09
N GLY A 202 8.72 14.87 -10.29
CA GLY A 202 8.03 14.05 -9.31
C GLY A 202 6.88 13.27 -9.90
N LEU A 203 6.59 12.14 -9.25
CA LEU A 203 5.56 11.19 -9.68
C LEU A 203 4.13 11.67 -9.34
N SER A 204 4.01 12.80 -8.62
CA SER A 204 2.75 13.26 -8.06
C SER A 204 1.67 13.56 -9.12
N GLY A 205 2.02 14.10 -10.29
CA GLY A 205 1.06 14.24 -11.41
C GLY A 205 0.48 12.88 -11.85
N VAL A 206 1.31 11.85 -11.93
CA VAL A 206 0.87 10.47 -12.22
C VAL A 206 0.01 9.92 -11.07
N VAL A 207 0.40 10.15 -9.81
CA VAL A 207 -0.39 9.73 -8.64
C VAL A 207 -1.81 10.32 -8.69
N TYR A 208 -1.94 11.61 -8.99
CA TYR A 208 -3.27 12.23 -9.16
C TYR A 208 -4.05 11.65 -10.34
N ALA A 209 -3.38 11.25 -11.42
CA ALA A 209 -4.02 10.51 -12.49
C ALA A 209 -4.55 9.15 -12.02
N LEU A 210 -3.80 8.41 -11.18
CA LEU A 210 -4.29 7.16 -10.60
C LEU A 210 -5.52 7.38 -9.70
N VAL A 211 -5.53 8.47 -8.91
CA VAL A 211 -6.70 8.88 -8.10
C VAL A 211 -7.91 9.12 -8.99
N GLY A 212 -7.76 9.95 -10.03
CA GLY A 212 -8.85 10.26 -10.97
C GLY A 212 -9.37 9.02 -11.70
N TYR A 213 -8.46 8.15 -12.12
CA TYR A 213 -8.77 6.90 -12.80
C TYR A 213 -9.58 5.95 -11.91
N LEU A 214 -9.09 5.67 -10.70
CA LEU A 214 -9.77 4.80 -9.73
C LEU A 214 -11.09 5.37 -9.25
N TRP A 215 -11.20 6.70 -9.09
CA TRP A 215 -12.46 7.34 -8.76
C TRP A 215 -13.51 7.07 -9.85
N MET A 216 -13.17 7.28 -11.13
CA MET A 216 -14.12 7.06 -12.22
C MET A 216 -14.46 5.59 -12.41
N LEU A 217 -13.50 4.67 -12.31
CA LEU A 217 -13.77 3.24 -12.37
C LEU A 217 -14.66 2.78 -11.21
N GLY A 218 -14.35 3.18 -9.98
CA GLY A 218 -15.16 2.81 -8.81
C GLY A 218 -16.60 3.32 -8.89
N TYR A 219 -16.83 4.45 -9.55
CA TYR A 219 -18.17 5.01 -9.73
C TYR A 219 -18.92 4.45 -10.95
N LYS A 220 -18.25 4.25 -12.09
CA LYS A 220 -18.89 3.91 -13.37
C LYS A 220 -18.77 2.44 -13.76
N ALA A 221 -17.78 1.71 -13.26
CA ALA A 221 -17.51 0.31 -13.54
C ALA A 221 -17.13 -0.50 -12.27
N PRO A 222 -17.99 -0.50 -11.22
CA PRO A 222 -17.71 -1.18 -9.95
C PRO A 222 -17.46 -2.69 -10.11
N GLN A 223 -17.97 -3.32 -11.18
CA GLN A 223 -17.74 -4.73 -11.50
C GLN A 223 -16.27 -5.08 -11.72
N LEU A 224 -15.41 -4.10 -12.01
CA LEU A 224 -13.96 -4.31 -12.16
C LEU A 224 -13.24 -4.52 -10.82
N GLY A 225 -13.93 -4.37 -9.69
CA GLY A 225 -13.34 -4.55 -8.35
C GLY A 225 -12.26 -3.53 -7.99
N LEU A 226 -12.19 -2.43 -8.74
CA LEU A 226 -11.28 -1.32 -8.51
C LEU A 226 -12.05 -0.11 -7.98
N SER A 227 -11.76 0.28 -6.76
CA SER A 227 -12.33 1.48 -6.16
C SER A 227 -11.38 2.08 -5.13
N MET A 228 -11.59 3.35 -4.84
CA MET A 228 -10.85 4.11 -3.84
C MET A 228 -11.82 4.53 -2.72
N PRO A 229 -11.50 4.33 -1.43
CA PRO A 229 -12.35 4.81 -0.35
C PRO A 229 -12.63 6.30 -0.47
N LYS A 230 -13.89 6.72 -0.34
CA LYS A 230 -14.30 8.13 -0.44
C LYS A 230 -13.51 9.08 0.47
N PRO A 231 -13.20 8.73 1.74
CA PRO A 231 -12.38 9.58 2.59
C PRO A 231 -10.97 9.81 2.03
N MET A 232 -10.42 8.81 1.34
CA MET A 232 -9.10 8.89 0.73
C MET A 232 -9.09 9.79 -0.51
N ILE A 233 -10.15 9.73 -1.33
CA ILE A 233 -10.36 10.71 -2.42
C ILE A 233 -10.47 12.13 -1.84
N GLY A 234 -11.30 12.31 -0.80
CA GLY A 234 -11.46 13.58 -0.11
C GLY A 234 -10.13 14.13 0.42
N PHE A 235 -9.33 13.29 1.08
CA PHE A 235 -8.00 13.63 1.54
C PHE A 235 -7.09 14.13 0.41
N MET A 236 -7.04 13.42 -0.73
CA MET A 236 -6.23 13.82 -1.88
C MET A 236 -6.72 15.12 -2.53
N LEU A 237 -8.04 15.36 -2.59
CA LEU A 237 -8.60 16.61 -3.12
C LEU A 237 -8.33 17.80 -2.19
N VAL A 238 -8.43 17.60 -0.87
CA VAL A 238 -8.05 18.63 0.11
C VAL A 238 -6.55 18.94 -0.01
N TRP A 239 -5.71 17.92 -0.12
CA TRP A 239 -4.26 18.09 -0.32
C TRP A 239 -3.95 18.88 -1.60
N LEU A 240 -4.68 18.62 -2.69
CA LEU A 240 -4.58 19.38 -3.94
C LEU A 240 -4.88 20.85 -3.73
N VAL A 241 -6.03 21.16 -3.10
CA VAL A 241 -6.45 22.54 -2.85
C VAL A 241 -5.45 23.25 -1.93
N LEU A 242 -5.00 22.59 -0.86
CA LEU A 242 -3.99 23.14 0.04
C LEU A 242 -2.67 23.44 -0.69
N GLY A 243 -2.29 22.61 -1.66
CA GLY A 243 -1.14 22.86 -2.52
C GLY A 243 -1.24 24.20 -3.25
N PHE A 244 -2.41 24.53 -3.82
CA PHE A 244 -2.65 25.83 -4.48
C PHE A 244 -2.70 27.02 -3.51
N VAL A 245 -3.10 26.81 -2.26
CA VAL A 245 -3.27 27.88 -1.26
C VAL A 245 -1.97 28.20 -0.50
N GLN A 246 -0.98 27.30 -0.51
CA GLN A 246 0.30 27.51 0.19
C GLN A 246 1.45 27.88 -0.76
N PRO A 247 1.64 29.18 -1.09
CA PRO A 247 2.63 29.62 -2.07
C PRO A 247 4.09 29.38 -1.68
N TYR A 248 4.37 29.05 -0.42
CA TYR A 248 5.72 28.78 0.08
C TYR A 248 6.17 27.32 -0.09
N MET A 249 5.26 26.43 -0.49
CA MET A 249 5.64 25.07 -0.87
C MET A 249 5.82 25.02 -2.39
N ALA A 250 7.02 24.65 -2.85
CA ALA A 250 7.32 24.43 -4.27
C ALA A 250 6.58 23.17 -4.79
N ILE A 251 5.25 23.27 -4.91
CA ILE A 251 4.35 22.20 -5.34
C ILE A 251 3.94 22.49 -6.78
N ALA A 252 4.18 21.53 -7.66
CA ALA A 252 3.72 21.54 -9.04
C ALA A 252 2.20 21.30 -9.12
N ASN A 253 1.41 22.26 -8.64
CA ASN A 253 -0.03 22.13 -8.48
C ASN A 253 -0.76 21.95 -9.83
N THR A 254 -0.25 22.59 -10.89
CA THR A 254 -0.78 22.41 -12.25
C THR A 254 -0.55 20.98 -12.72
N ALA A 255 0.62 20.39 -12.44
CA ALA A 255 0.88 18.98 -12.72
C ALA A 255 -0.14 18.06 -12.04
N HIS A 256 -0.48 18.34 -10.77
CA HIS A 256 -1.45 17.53 -10.03
C HIS A 256 -2.85 17.64 -10.63
N LEU A 257 -3.31 18.86 -10.94
CA LEU A 257 -4.62 19.10 -11.52
C LEU A 257 -4.75 18.43 -12.90
N VAL A 258 -3.77 18.64 -13.80
CA VAL A 258 -3.79 18.04 -15.14
C VAL A 258 -3.65 16.53 -15.06
N GLY A 259 -2.83 16.03 -14.12
CA GLY A 259 -2.77 14.61 -13.77
C GLY A 259 -4.15 14.05 -13.43
N LEU A 260 -4.83 14.65 -12.45
CA LEU A 260 -6.18 14.25 -12.02
C LEU A 260 -7.17 14.22 -13.19
N LEU A 261 -7.22 15.28 -13.99
CA LEU A 261 -8.11 15.39 -15.14
C LEU A 261 -7.81 14.32 -16.20
N SER A 262 -6.52 14.04 -16.47
CA SER A 262 -6.13 12.97 -17.40
C SER A 262 -6.58 11.60 -16.91
N GLY A 263 -6.45 11.33 -15.61
CA GLY A 263 -6.93 10.11 -14.97
C GLY A 263 -8.44 9.96 -15.05
N VAL A 264 -9.19 11.03 -14.76
CA VAL A 264 -10.65 11.06 -14.89
C VAL A 264 -11.07 10.75 -16.33
N ALA A 265 -10.45 11.39 -17.32
CA ALA A 265 -10.77 11.17 -18.73
C ALA A 265 -10.51 9.71 -19.15
N LEU A 266 -9.35 9.16 -18.81
CA LEU A 266 -9.00 7.76 -19.11
C LEU A 266 -9.92 6.78 -18.38
N GLY A 267 -10.27 7.07 -17.12
CA GLY A 267 -11.16 6.23 -16.32
C GLY A 267 -12.59 6.21 -16.87
N LEU A 268 -13.11 7.37 -17.31
CA LEU A 268 -14.41 7.45 -17.99
C LEU A 268 -14.40 6.68 -19.31
N PHE A 269 -13.33 6.81 -20.09
CA PHE A 269 -13.17 6.08 -21.35
C PHE A 269 -13.19 4.56 -21.12
N ASP A 270 -12.36 4.05 -20.21
CA ASP A 270 -12.29 2.62 -19.93
C ASP A 270 -13.58 2.09 -19.29
N ALA A 271 -14.20 2.85 -18.38
CA ALA A 271 -15.49 2.48 -17.79
C ALA A 271 -16.62 2.38 -18.83
N SER A 272 -16.59 3.22 -19.87
CA SER A 272 -17.58 3.15 -20.97
C SER A 272 -17.45 1.87 -21.80
N ARG A 273 -16.23 1.31 -21.89
CA ARG A 273 -15.95 0.07 -22.62
C ARG A 273 -16.28 -1.17 -21.79
N ALA A 274 -16.12 -1.10 -20.47
CA ALA A 274 -16.42 -2.19 -19.54
C ALA A 274 -17.93 -2.45 -19.31
N LYS A 275 -18.80 -1.58 -19.84
CA LYS A 275 -20.27 -1.74 -19.82
C LYS A 275 -20.84 -2.50 -21.03
N LYS A 276 -20.01 -2.82 -22.01
CA LYS A 276 -20.35 -3.69 -23.14
C LYS A 276 -19.85 -5.09 -22.88
#